data_AF-A0A399EQC2-F1
#
_entry.id   AF-A0A399EQC2-F1
#
_cell.length_a   1.000
_cell.length_b   1.000
_cell.length_c   1.000
_cell.angle_alpha   90.00
_cell.angle_beta   90.00
_cell.angle_gamma   90.00
#
_symmetry.space_group_name_H-M   'P 1'
#
loop_
_entity.id
_entity.type
_entity.pdbx_description
1 polymer ?
#
loop_
_entity_poly.entity_id
_entity_poly.type
_entity_poly.pdbx_seq_one_letter_code
_entity_poly.pdbx_strand_id
1 'polypeptide(L)'
;MATYPKAMQPVKTAALGLPHLLRRVVGVYLGVGLFYLLGSPVLGFAVPTPLQMLHLLLAVLLGSGLGVAFAWFWPLPPARGWERVVRTLLLSIPALGLGMALQLVLQGPAAEQALFLVFALAAWLASSFVVRLPAEGKKPKA
;
A
#
# COMPACT_ATOMS: atom_id res chain seq x y z
N MET A 1 3.82 -30.34 23.32
CA MET A 1 3.37 -29.64 22.09
C MET A 1 2.75 -28.33 22.51
N ALA A 2 3.38 -27.20 22.19
CA ALA A 2 2.89 -25.88 22.61
C ALA A 2 1.68 -25.47 21.77
N THR A 3 0.52 -25.37 22.42
CA THR A 3 -0.75 -24.97 21.81
C THR A 3 -0.76 -23.45 21.66
N TYR A 4 -0.60 -22.95 20.44
CA TYR A 4 -0.73 -21.52 20.16
C TYR A 4 -2.22 -21.09 20.24
N PRO A 5 -2.53 -19.92 20.84
CA PRO A 5 -3.89 -19.41 20.88
C PRO A 5 -4.41 -19.11 19.47
N LYS A 6 -5.63 -19.57 19.18
CA LYS A 6 -6.37 -19.50 17.91
C LYS A 6 -6.54 -18.08 17.32
N ALA A 7 -6.16 -17.04 18.07
CA ALA A 7 -6.27 -15.63 17.72
C ALA A 7 -5.19 -15.12 16.74
N MET A 8 -4.13 -15.90 16.49
CA MET A 8 -3.08 -15.59 15.50
C MET A 8 -3.09 -16.57 14.31
N GLN A 9 -4.26 -17.12 13.95
CA GLN A 9 -4.35 -17.83 12.67
C GLN A 9 -4.24 -16.76 11.56
N PRO A 10 -3.21 -16.78 10.70
CA PRO A 10 -3.24 -15.96 9.50
C PRO A 10 -4.53 -16.31 8.77
N VAL A 11 -5.29 -15.28 8.38
CA VAL A 11 -6.47 -15.43 7.54
C VAL A 11 -6.12 -16.45 6.48
N LYS A 12 -6.95 -17.50 6.32
CA LYS A 12 -6.86 -18.45 5.21
C LYS A 12 -6.47 -17.63 4.00
N THR A 13 -5.21 -17.74 3.61
CA THR A 13 -4.73 -17.22 2.34
C THR A 13 -5.46 -18.11 1.36
N ALA A 14 -6.73 -17.80 1.09
CA ALA A 14 -7.48 -18.38 -0.01
C ALA A 14 -6.54 -18.14 -1.16
N ALA A 15 -5.88 -19.21 -1.64
CA ALA A 15 -4.77 -19.15 -2.55
C ALA A 15 -5.12 -18.12 -3.61
N LEU A 16 -4.56 -16.91 -3.47
CA LEU A 16 -5.15 -15.73 -4.08
C LEU A 16 -4.75 -15.87 -5.53
N GLY A 17 -5.65 -16.43 -6.34
CA GLY A 17 -5.31 -16.79 -7.71
C GLY A 17 -4.67 -15.59 -8.40
N LEU A 18 -3.62 -15.84 -9.17
CA LEU A 18 -2.92 -14.84 -9.99
C LEU A 18 -3.85 -13.75 -10.58
N PRO A 19 -5.04 -14.06 -11.15
CA PRO A 19 -5.95 -13.02 -11.66
C PRO A 19 -6.48 -12.04 -10.61
N HIS A 20 -6.71 -12.47 -9.37
CA HIS A 20 -7.20 -11.60 -8.29
C HIS A 20 -6.09 -10.64 -7.79
N LEU A 21 -4.86 -11.14 -7.69
CA LEU A 21 -3.68 -10.32 -7.39
C LEU A 21 -3.46 -9.28 -8.48
N LEU A 22 -3.47 -9.70 -9.75
CA LEU A 22 -3.33 -8.80 -10.89
C LEU A 22 -4.41 -7.73 -10.89
N ARG A 23 -5.69 -8.09 -10.70
CA ARG A 23 -6.79 -7.12 -10.64
C ARG A 23 -6.59 -6.10 -9.51
N ARG A 24 -6.08 -6.51 -8.35
CA ARG A 24 -5.78 -5.59 -7.23
C ARG A 24 -4.63 -4.65 -7.57
N VAL A 25 -3.53 -5.16 -8.11
CA VAL A 25 -2.37 -4.36 -8.49
C VAL A 25 -2.73 -3.37 -9.60
N VAL A 26 -3.50 -3.82 -10.61
CA VAL A 26 -4.03 -2.93 -11.66
C VAL A 26 -4.94 -1.88 -11.06
N GLY A 27 -5.81 -2.24 -10.11
CA GLY A 27 -6.66 -1.27 -9.39
C GLY A 27 -5.85 -0.23 -8.62
N VAL A 28 -4.79 -0.64 -7.93
CA VAL A 28 -3.86 0.28 -7.24
C VAL A 28 -3.15 1.18 -8.26
N TYR A 29 -2.64 0.60 -9.34
CA TYR A 29 -1.95 1.34 -10.40
C TYR A 29 -2.87 2.38 -11.04
N LEU A 30 -4.12 2.01 -11.35
CA LEU A 30 -5.11 2.94 -11.90
C LEU A 30 -5.48 4.03 -10.89
N GLY A 31 -5.70 3.69 -9.62
CA GLY A 31 -6.02 4.67 -8.59
C GLY A 31 -4.89 5.68 -8.38
N VAL A 32 -3.65 5.20 -8.33
CA VAL A 32 -2.45 6.03 -8.20
C VAL A 32 -2.18 6.83 -9.46
N GLY A 33 -2.39 6.26 -10.65
CA GLY A 33 -2.28 6.95 -11.93
C GLY A 33 -3.30 8.08 -12.04
N LEU A 34 -4.55 7.84 -11.62
CA LEU A 34 -5.58 8.86 -11.56
C LEU A 34 -5.19 9.98 -10.58
N PHE A 35 -4.68 9.63 -9.40
CA PHE A 35 -4.16 10.60 -8.43
C PHE A 35 -3.02 11.44 -9.03
N TYR A 36 -2.08 10.83 -9.75
CA TYR A 36 -0.99 11.55 -10.39
C TYR A 36 -1.50 12.51 -11.47
N LEU A 37 -2.43 12.07 -12.32
CA LEU A 37 -3.00 12.88 -13.39
C LEU A 37 -3.85 14.04 -12.85
N LEU A 38 -4.64 13.81 -11.80
CA LEU A 38 -5.40 14.85 -11.12
C LEU A 38 -4.50 15.80 -10.33
N GLY A 39 -3.38 15.28 -9.80
CA GLY A 39 -2.35 16.05 -9.15
C GLY A 39 -1.55 16.92 -10.11
N SER A 40 -1.42 16.55 -11.39
CA SER A 40 -0.67 17.33 -12.39
C SER A 40 -1.12 18.79 -12.50
N PRO A 41 -2.42 19.12 -12.71
CA PRO A 41 -2.86 20.52 -12.77
C PRO A 41 -2.89 21.23 -11.40
N VAL A 42 -3.02 20.50 -10.29
CA VAL A 42 -3.19 21.10 -8.95
C VAL A 42 -1.86 21.29 -8.21
N LEU A 43 -0.93 20.36 -8.38
CA LEU A 43 0.37 20.28 -7.70
C LEU A 43 1.55 20.55 -8.65
N GLY A 44 1.28 20.77 -9.94
CA GLY A 44 2.29 21.14 -10.94
C GLY A 44 3.15 19.97 -11.42
N PHE A 45 2.71 18.72 -11.28
CA PHE A 45 3.49 17.57 -11.72
C PHE A 45 3.59 17.51 -13.24
N ALA A 46 4.81 17.29 -13.76
CA ALA A 46 5.04 17.08 -15.18
C ALA A 46 4.32 15.82 -15.69
N VAL A 47 3.77 15.90 -16.91
CA VAL A 47 3.16 14.76 -17.61
C VAL A 47 4.22 13.68 -17.82
N PRO A 48 3.97 12.42 -17.42
CA PRO A 48 5.00 11.40 -17.42
C PRO A 48 5.31 10.94 -18.85
N THR A 49 6.60 10.91 -19.19
CA THR A 49 7.10 10.24 -20.39
C THR A 49 6.89 8.73 -20.31
N PRO A 50 6.93 7.98 -21.44
CA PRO A 50 6.77 6.53 -21.43
C PRO A 50 7.73 5.81 -20.47
N LEU A 51 8.98 6.27 -20.37
CA LEU A 51 9.95 5.73 -19.41
C LEU A 51 9.54 6.01 -17.96
N GLN A 52 9.03 7.21 -17.68
CA GLN A 52 8.52 7.56 -16.35
C GLN A 52 7.25 6.79 -15.98
N MET A 53 6.42 6.39 -16.95
CA MET A 53 5.32 5.45 -16.68
C MET A 53 5.84 4.09 -16.19
N LEU A 54 6.98 3.62 -16.70
CA LEU A 54 7.61 2.40 -16.19
C LEU A 54 8.13 2.59 -14.76
N HIS A 55 8.70 3.76 -14.43
CA HIS A 55 9.11 4.08 -13.07
C HIS A 55 7.92 4.13 -12.10
N LEU A 56 6.78 4.70 -12.53
CA LEU A 56 5.54 4.69 -11.76
C LEU A 56 5.04 3.26 -11.52
N LEU A 57 5.08 2.41 -12.55
CA LEU A 57 4.71 1.00 -12.42
C LEU A 57 5.59 0.29 -11.39
N LEU A 58 6.91 0.50 -11.46
CA LEU A 58 7.86 -0.07 -10.52
C LEU A 58 7.58 0.41 -9.09
N ALA A 59 7.34 1.71 -8.91
CA ALA A 59 7.01 2.29 -7.61
C ALA A 59 5.70 1.71 -7.04
N VAL A 60 4.69 1.48 -7.89
CA VAL A 60 3.43 0.84 -7.48
C VAL A 60 3.66 -0.61 -7.08
N LEU A 61 4.45 -1.37 -7.83
CA LEU A 61 4.75 -2.77 -7.52
C LEU A 61 5.50 -2.91 -6.19
N LEU A 62 6.58 -2.15 -6.03
CA LEU A 62 7.40 -2.17 -4.83
C LEU A 62 6.66 -1.62 -3.61
N GLY A 63 5.95 -0.49 -3.78
CA GLY A 63 5.11 0.08 -2.74
C GLY A 63 4.03 -0.89 -2.30
N SER A 64 3.32 -1.51 -3.25
CA SER A 64 2.31 -2.53 -2.94
C SER A 64 2.90 -3.72 -2.19
N GLY A 65 4.09 -4.18 -2.60
CA GLY A 65 4.84 -5.23 -1.91
C GLY A 65 5.15 -4.88 -0.47
N LEU A 66 5.65 -3.66 -0.22
CA LEU A 66 5.90 -3.16 1.14
C LEU A 66 4.60 -3.12 1.96
N GLY A 67 3.51 -2.61 1.37
CA GLY A 67 2.20 -2.55 2.02
C GLY A 67 1.70 -3.91 2.47
N VAL A 68 1.81 -4.92 1.60
CA VAL A 68 1.44 -6.30 1.92
C VAL A 68 2.36 -6.89 2.99
N ALA A 69 3.67 -6.71 2.88
CA ALA A 69 4.63 -7.21 3.85
C ALA A 69 4.38 -6.60 5.25
N PHE A 70 4.14 -5.29 5.31
CA PHE A 70 3.76 -4.61 6.54
C PHE A 70 2.44 -5.14 7.09
N ALA A 71 1.45 -5.43 6.23
CA ALA A 71 0.17 -5.97 6.64
C ALA A 71 0.24 -7.43 7.12
N TRP A 72 1.28 -8.19 6.76
CA TRP A 72 1.55 -9.48 7.38
C TRP A 72 2.07 -9.35 8.81
N PHE A 73 2.95 -8.38 9.06
CA PHE A 73 3.45 -8.12 10.42
C PHE A 73 2.37 -7.48 11.31
N TRP A 74 1.66 -6.49 10.77
CA TRP A 74 0.60 -5.76 11.45
C TRP A 74 -0.67 -5.72 10.59
N PRO A 75 -1.52 -6.76 10.63
CA PRO A 75 -2.73 -6.81 9.83
C PRO A 75 -3.76 -5.77 10.28
N LEU A 76 -4.56 -5.28 9.33
CA LEU A 76 -5.49 -4.18 9.56
C LEU A 76 -6.54 -4.59 10.61
N PRO A 77 -6.73 -3.83 11.70
CA PRO A 77 -7.70 -4.17 12.74
C PRO A 77 -9.13 -3.99 12.22
N PRO A 78 -10.10 -4.83 12.66
CA PRO A 78 -11.48 -4.79 12.15
C PRO A 78 -12.24 -3.55 12.64
N ALA A 79 -11.94 -3.09 13.85
CA ALA A 79 -12.55 -1.89 14.43
C ALA A 79 -11.91 -0.61 13.87
N ARG A 80 -12.72 0.44 13.77
CA ARG A 80 -12.22 1.82 13.58
C ARG A 80 -11.72 2.32 14.93
N GLY A 81 -10.53 2.91 14.97
CA GLY A 81 -9.93 3.38 16.23
C GLY A 81 -8.48 3.84 16.04
N TRP A 82 -7.86 4.25 17.16
CA TRP A 82 -6.51 4.80 17.21
C TRP A 82 -5.45 3.87 16.60
N GLU A 83 -5.59 2.56 16.78
CA GLU A 83 -4.68 1.57 16.20
C GLU A 83 -4.56 1.71 14.67
N ARG A 84 -5.65 2.00 13.95
CA ARG A 84 -5.59 2.22 12.49
C ARG A 84 -4.75 3.44 12.13
N VAL A 85 -4.90 4.53 12.90
CA VAL A 85 -4.16 5.78 12.68
C VAL A 85 -2.68 5.56 12.90
N VAL A 86 -2.30 4.98 14.04
CA VAL A 86 -0.91 4.66 14.38
C VAL A 86 -0.30 3.73 13.34
N ARG A 87 -1.02 2.69 12.93
CA ARG A 87 -0.59 1.77 11.88
C ARG A 87 -0.30 2.49 10.56
N THR A 88 -1.19 3.38 10.12
CA THR A 88 -1.00 4.15 8.89
C THR A 88 0.21 5.09 9.00
N LEU A 89 0.38 5.77 10.13
CA LEU A 89 1.54 6.63 10.36
C LEU A 89 2.85 5.80 10.34
N LEU A 90 2.88 4.66 11.02
CA LEU A 90 4.03 3.76 11.04
C LEU A 90 4.38 3.18 9.67
N LEU A 91 3.39 2.93 8.80
CA LEU A 91 3.64 2.52 7.43
C LEU A 91 4.13 3.69 6.55
N SER A 92 3.59 4.89 6.76
CA SER A 92 3.91 6.04 5.93
C SER A 92 5.38 6.46 6.02
N ILE A 93 6.01 6.36 7.20
CA ILE A 93 7.42 6.73 7.41
C ILE A 93 8.37 5.91 6.51
N PRO A 94 8.41 4.56 6.60
CA PRO A 94 9.27 3.76 5.73
C PRO A 94 8.84 3.83 4.27
N ALA A 95 7.54 3.98 3.99
CA ALA A 95 7.07 4.08 2.61
C ALA A 95 7.53 5.38 1.92
N LEU A 96 7.46 6.52 2.62
CA LEU A 96 7.98 7.79 2.12
C LEU A 96 9.49 7.77 1.99
N GLY A 97 10.21 7.24 2.99
CA GLY A 97 11.67 7.13 2.95
C GLY A 97 12.17 6.26 1.79
N LEU A 98 11.60 5.07 1.62
CA LEU A 98 11.94 4.17 0.50
C LEU A 98 11.50 4.75 -0.85
N GLY A 99 10.33 5.40 -0.90
CA GLY A 99 9.86 6.09 -2.09
C GLY A 99 10.80 7.22 -2.53
N MET A 100 11.33 7.99 -1.57
CA MET A 100 12.31 9.05 -1.84
C MET A 100 13.64 8.47 -2.31
N ALA A 101 14.13 7.41 -1.67
CA ALA A 101 15.34 6.71 -2.10
C ALA A 101 15.18 6.17 -3.53
N LEU A 102 14.04 5.56 -3.84
CA LEU A 102 13.74 5.06 -5.19
C LEU A 102 13.69 6.19 -6.22
N GLN A 103 13.10 7.33 -5.86
CA GLN A 103 13.07 8.51 -6.71
C GLN A 103 14.47 9.02 -7.02
N LEU A 104 15.34 9.13 -6.01
CA LEU A 104 16.73 9.56 -6.20
C LEU A 104 17.52 8.60 -7.10
N VAL A 105 17.29 7.29 -6.97
CA VAL A 105 17.97 6.27 -7.79
C VAL A 105 17.50 6.29 -9.25
N LEU A 106 16.20 6.45 -9.51
CA LEU A 106 15.64 6.36 -10.86
C LEU A 106 15.62 7.68 -11.63
N GLN A 107 15.50 8.81 -10.93
CA GLN A 107 15.28 10.13 -11.54
C GLN A 107 16.30 11.18 -11.10
N GLY A 108 17.14 10.88 -10.10
CA GLY A 108 18.13 11.82 -9.58
C GLY A 108 17.55 12.90 -8.67
N PRO A 109 18.38 13.91 -8.29
CA PRO A 109 18.01 14.97 -7.35
C PRO A 109 17.02 16.00 -7.92
N ALA A 110 16.98 16.14 -9.24
CA ALA A 110 16.11 17.09 -9.96
C ALA A 110 14.80 16.44 -10.44
N ALA A 111 14.33 15.42 -9.72
CA ALA A 111 13.12 14.69 -10.07
C ALA A 111 11.87 15.57 -9.91
N GLU A 112 11.24 15.94 -11.02
CA GLU A 112 10.00 16.73 -11.03
C GLU A 112 8.74 15.91 -10.70
N GLN A 113 8.88 14.60 -10.47
CA GLN A 113 7.76 13.69 -10.22
C GLN A 113 7.66 13.31 -8.75
N ALA A 114 6.43 13.12 -8.27
CA ALA A 114 6.16 12.66 -6.92
C ALA A 114 6.18 11.12 -6.80
N LEU A 115 7.27 10.46 -7.22
CA LEU A 115 7.42 9.01 -7.13
C LEU A 115 7.31 8.51 -5.69
N PHE A 116 7.88 9.25 -4.73
CA PHE A 116 7.79 8.89 -3.32
C PHE A 116 6.34 8.85 -2.82
N LEU A 117 5.48 9.74 -3.33
CA LEU A 117 4.08 9.84 -2.94
C LEU A 117 3.26 8.72 -3.56
N VAL A 118 3.52 8.41 -4.83
CA VAL A 118 2.97 7.25 -5.56
C VAL A 118 3.31 5.95 -4.82
N PHE A 119 4.58 5.79 -4.44
CA PHE A 119 5.04 4.64 -3.68
C PHE A 119 4.32 4.51 -2.34
N ALA A 120 4.22 5.62 -1.58
CA ALA A 120 3.56 5.65 -0.28
C ALA A 120 2.06 5.32 -0.38
N LEU A 121 1.38 5.86 -1.39
CA LEU A 121 -0.03 5.57 -1.66
C LEU A 121 -0.25 4.11 -2.04
N ALA A 122 0.61 3.55 -2.90
CA ALA A 122 0.55 2.14 -3.27
C ALA A 122 0.73 1.23 -2.05
N ALA A 123 1.71 1.53 -1.19
CA ALA A 123 1.92 0.82 0.06
C ALA A 123 0.72 0.91 1.00
N TRP A 124 0.16 2.11 1.15
CA TRP A 124 -1.01 2.32 1.99
C TRP A 124 -2.21 1.52 1.51
N LEU A 125 -2.56 1.61 0.22
CA LEU A 125 -3.68 0.89 -0.37
C LEU A 125 -3.50 -0.63 -0.26
N ALA A 126 -2.32 -1.15 -0.61
CA ALA A 126 -2.05 -2.58 -0.56
C ALA A 126 -2.00 -3.13 0.87
N SER A 127 -1.67 -2.29 1.85
CA SER A 127 -1.69 -2.69 3.27
C SER A 127 -3.09 -3.05 3.79
N SER A 128 -4.15 -2.67 3.06
CA SER A 128 -5.52 -3.02 3.39
C SER A 128 -5.91 -4.44 2.95
N PHE A 129 -5.08 -5.13 2.17
CA PHE A 129 -5.39 -6.45 1.62
C PHE A 129 -5.39 -7.56 2.67
N VAL A 130 -4.74 -7.34 3.82
CA VAL A 130 -4.70 -8.28 4.94
C VAL A 130 -5.41 -7.64 6.14
N VAL A 131 -6.57 -8.20 6.49
CA VAL A 131 -7.44 -7.69 7.55
C VAL A 131 -7.60 -8.75 8.62
N ARG A 132 -7.52 -8.35 9.90
CA ARG A 132 -7.83 -9.24 11.03
C ARG A 132 -9.35 -9.51 11.06
N LEU A 133 -9.73 -10.77 11.24
CA LEU A 133 -11.14 -11.13 11.43
C LEU A 133 -11.64 -10.58 12.78
N PRO A 134 -12.91 -10.15 12.86
CA PRO A 134 -13.52 -9.84 14.14
C PRO A 134 -13.51 -11.09 15.02
N ALA A 135 -13.12 -10.95 16.29
CA ALA A 135 -13.27 -12.04 17.26
C ALA A 135 -14.75 -12.43 17.34
N GLU A 136 -15.06 -13.71 17.15
CA GLU A 136 -16.38 -14.27 17.43
C GLU A 136 -16.82 -13.82 18.83
N GLY A 137 -17.83 -12.95 18.91
CA GLY A 137 -18.44 -12.56 20.19
C GLY A 137 -18.83 -11.08 20.35
N LYS A 138 -18.28 -10.14 19.57
CA LYS A 138 -18.77 -8.74 19.63
C LYS A 138 -19.71 -8.44 18.46
N LYS A 139 -21.01 -8.62 18.72
CA LYS A 139 -22.07 -8.03 17.87
C LYS A 139 -21.76 -6.54 17.66
N PRO A 140 -21.94 -6.00 16.44
CA PRO A 140 -21.86 -4.56 16.25
C PRO A 140 -22.93 -3.91 17.13
N LYS A 141 -22.52 -3.00 18.02
CA LYS A 141 -23.47 -2.05 18.59
C LYS A 141 -23.90 -1.16 17.43
N ALA A 142 -25.18 -1.27 17.08
CA ALA A 142 -25.89 -0.37 16.18
C ALA A 142 -25.83 1.07 16.70
#